data_AF-A0A6H0ZMV6-F1
#
_entry.id   AF-A0A6H0ZMV6-F1
#
_cell.length_a   1.000
_cell.length_b   1.000
_cell.length_c   1.000
_cell.angle_alpha   90.00
_cell.angle_beta   90.00
_cell.angle_gamma   90.00
#
_symmetry.space_group_name_H-M   'P 1'
#
loop_
_entity.id
_entity.type
_entity.pdbx_description
1 polymer ?
#
loop_
_entity_poly.entity_id
_entity_poly.type
_entity_poly.pdbx_seq_one_letter_code
_entity_poly.pdbx_strand_id
1 'polypeptide(L)'
;MPQKKIIISTHGQGLYEFTSEAKGFVNQAGSTEGLLTVFVRHTSCSLLIQENADPDVRRDLTEFFSRLVPPSSDPSMRWVVHTLEGPDDMPAHIKSALTMVSIGVPITDGRLVLGTWQGLYLFEHRDQSHRREVVLHISP
;
A
#
# COMPACT_ATOMS: atom_id res chain seq x y z
N MET A 1 8.99 13.55 -17.45
CA MET A 1 8.11 12.55 -16.80
C MET A 1 7.59 13.17 -15.51
N PRO A 2 6.27 13.38 -15.38
CA PRO A 2 5.72 14.04 -14.19
C PRO A 2 5.88 13.14 -12.97
N GLN A 3 6.13 13.76 -11.81
CA GLN A 3 6.25 13.08 -10.52
C GLN A 3 5.55 13.88 -9.43
N LYS A 4 4.86 13.19 -8.52
CA LYS A 4 4.20 13.79 -7.36
C LYS A 4 4.41 12.93 -6.13
N LYS A 5 4.57 13.58 -4.98
CA LYS A 5 4.55 12.91 -3.68
C LYS A 5 3.19 13.13 -3.02
N ILE A 6 2.61 12.08 -2.48
CA ILE A 6 1.41 12.15 -1.63
C ILE A 6 1.74 11.61 -0.24
N ILE A 7 1.08 12.16 0.76
CA ILE A 7 1.20 11.71 2.15
C ILE A 7 -0.13 11.07 2.56
N ILE A 8 -0.06 9.85 3.05
CA ILE A 8 -1.20 9.10 3.58
C ILE A 8 -1.03 9.01 5.09
N SER A 9 -1.99 9.57 5.84
CA SER A 9 -2.03 9.45 7.29
C SER A 9 -2.75 8.15 7.66
N THR A 10 -2.07 7.29 8.41
CA THR A 10 -2.59 6.01 8.88
C THR A 10 -2.84 6.09 10.39
N HIS A 11 -3.79 5.30 10.88
CA HIS A 11 -4.24 5.27 12.28
C HIS A 11 -4.25 3.85 12.85
N GLY A 12 -3.29 3.03 12.42
CA GLY A 12 -3.18 1.60 12.72
C GLY A 12 -3.32 0.71 11.48
N GLN A 13 -3.19 -0.60 11.69
CA GLN A 13 -3.17 -1.59 10.60
C GLN A 13 -4.43 -1.50 9.74
N GLY A 14 -4.25 -1.68 8.44
CA GLY A 14 -5.37 -1.77 7.50
C GLY A 14 -5.06 -1.18 6.13
N LEU A 15 -6.05 -1.24 5.25
CA LEU A 15 -5.96 -0.71 3.89
C LEU A 15 -6.49 0.72 3.85
N TYR A 16 -5.68 1.64 3.30
CA TYR A 16 -5.99 3.05 3.12
C TYR A 16 -6.04 3.36 1.63
N GLU A 17 -7.23 3.67 1.11
CA GLU A 17 -7.40 3.92 -0.33
C GLU A 17 -6.86 5.29 -0.72
N PHE A 18 -6.19 5.36 -1.87
CA PHE A 18 -5.73 6.62 -2.47
C PHE A 18 -5.94 6.66 -4.00
N THR A 19 -6.89 5.85 -4.50
CA THR A 19 -7.22 5.76 -5.94
C THR A 19 -7.54 7.12 -6.54
N SER A 20 -8.24 7.98 -5.79
CA SER A 20 -8.69 9.29 -6.26
C SER A 20 -7.52 10.26 -6.51
N GLU A 21 -6.51 10.21 -5.65
CA GLU A 21 -5.31 11.02 -5.69
C GLU A 21 -4.43 10.61 -6.88
N ALA A 22 -4.33 9.31 -7.13
CA ALA A 22 -3.65 8.77 -8.30
C ALA A 22 -4.33 9.17 -9.61
N LYS A 23 -5.66 9.02 -9.70
CA LYS A 23 -6.45 9.49 -10.87
C LYS A 23 -6.30 11.01 -11.07
N GLY A 24 -6.35 11.78 -9.99
CA GLY A 24 -6.15 13.23 -10.02
C GLY A 24 -4.77 13.62 -10.54
N PHE A 25 -3.72 12.88 -10.17
CA PHE A 25 -2.37 13.08 -10.69
C PHE A 25 -2.26 12.78 -12.19
N VAL A 26 -2.82 11.66 -12.67
CA VAL A 26 -2.84 11.33 -14.10
C VAL A 26 -3.59 12.40 -14.90
N ASN A 27 -4.76 12.82 -14.43
CA ASN A 27 -5.54 13.88 -15.08
C ASN A 27 -4.77 15.21 -15.15
N GLN A 28 -4.08 15.60 -14.07
CA GLN A 28 -3.26 16.82 -14.01
C GLN A 28 -2.02 16.75 -14.91
N ALA A 29 -1.45 15.56 -15.09
CA ALA A 29 -0.29 15.33 -15.94
C ALA A 29 -0.63 15.42 -17.44
N GLY A 30 -1.90 15.22 -17.83
CA GLY A 30 -2.33 15.26 -19.23
C GLY A 30 -1.76 14.13 -20.10
N SER A 31 -1.21 13.08 -19.49
CA SER A 31 -0.68 11.91 -20.20
C SER A 31 -1.82 11.06 -20.73
N THR A 32 -1.89 10.83 -22.05
CA THR A 32 -2.93 10.00 -22.67
C THR A 32 -2.57 8.51 -22.62
N GLU A 33 -1.29 8.18 -22.78
CA GLU A 33 -0.75 6.83 -22.73
C GLU A 33 0.47 6.79 -21.80
N GLY A 34 0.75 5.61 -21.22
CA GLY A 34 1.98 5.36 -20.47
C GLY A 34 1.78 4.41 -19.29
N LEU A 35 2.69 4.49 -18.32
CA LEU A 35 2.65 3.70 -17.08
C LEU A 35 2.72 4.62 -15.86
N LEU A 36 1.72 4.54 -14.99
CA LEU A 36 1.81 5.08 -13.64
C LEU A 36 2.57 4.09 -12.77
N THR A 37 3.76 4.47 -12.33
CA THR A 37 4.47 3.82 -11.22
C THR A 37 4.06 4.47 -9.90
N VAL A 38 3.66 3.64 -8.95
CA VAL A 38 3.35 4.03 -7.58
C VAL A 38 4.36 3.35 -6.66
N PHE A 39 5.12 4.12 -5.90
CA PHE A 39 6.20 3.62 -5.04
C PHE A 39 6.06 4.14 -3.61
N VAL A 40 6.01 3.26 -2.61
CA VAL A 40 6.00 3.67 -1.20
C VAL A 40 7.42 3.70 -0.65
N ARG A 41 7.78 4.80 0.02
CA ARG A 41 9.13 5.01 0.57
C ARG A 41 9.27 4.52 2.01
N HIS A 42 8.76 3.33 2.27
CA HIS A 42 8.66 2.74 3.61
C HIS A 42 8.85 1.23 3.53
N THR A 43 9.31 0.62 4.60
CA THR A 43 9.59 -0.82 4.69
C THR A 43 8.69 -1.56 5.66
N SER A 44 7.77 -0.84 6.32
CA SER A 44 6.78 -1.35 7.29
C SER A 44 5.34 -1.07 6.87
N CYS A 45 5.13 -0.73 5.60
CA CYS A 45 3.83 -0.70 4.92
C CYS A 45 4.05 -1.05 3.45
N SER A 46 2.99 -1.39 2.73
CA SER A 46 3.08 -1.81 1.33
C SER A 46 1.97 -1.23 0.48
N LEU A 47 1.97 -1.59 -0.80
CA LEU A 47 0.97 -1.20 -1.78
C LEU A 47 0.18 -2.43 -2.24
N LEU A 48 -1.11 -2.25 -2.51
CA LEU A 48 -1.99 -3.26 -3.06
C LEU A 48 -2.92 -2.68 -4.12
N ILE A 49 -3.30 -3.52 -5.09
CA ILE A 49 -4.49 -3.33 -5.92
C ILE A 49 -5.49 -4.40 -5.50
N GLN A 50 -6.61 -3.99 -4.90
CA GLN A 50 -7.63 -4.90 -4.39
C GLN A 50 -9.04 -4.32 -4.52
N GLU A 51 -10.04 -5.13 -4.17
CA GLU A 51 -11.44 -4.72 -4.20
C GLU A 51 -11.71 -3.47 -3.34
N ASN A 52 -12.44 -2.50 -3.92
CA ASN A 52 -12.82 -1.26 -3.26
C ASN A 52 -14.33 -1.05 -3.03
N ALA A 53 -15.13 -2.11 -3.21
CA ALA A 53 -16.58 -2.06 -3.04
C ALA A 53 -17.01 -2.69 -1.70
N ASP A 54 -16.66 -3.95 -1.47
CA ASP A 54 -17.05 -4.66 -0.26
C ASP A 54 -16.06 -4.42 0.91
N PRO A 55 -16.49 -3.81 2.03
CA PRO A 55 -15.64 -3.64 3.20
C PRO A 55 -15.18 -4.96 3.83
N ASP A 56 -15.88 -6.08 3.63
CA ASP A 56 -15.49 -7.39 4.16
C ASP A 56 -14.18 -7.88 3.54
N VAL A 57 -13.90 -7.56 2.27
CA VAL A 57 -12.62 -7.89 1.63
C VAL A 57 -11.44 -7.26 2.37
N ARG A 58 -11.58 -6.00 2.80
CA ARG A 58 -10.54 -5.30 3.56
C ARG A 58 -10.32 -5.92 4.94
N ARG A 59 -11.42 -6.33 5.59
CA ARG A 59 -11.38 -7.02 6.89
C ARG A 59 -10.69 -8.37 6.76
N ASP A 60 -11.09 -9.18 5.79
CA ASP A 60 -10.58 -10.54 5.59
C ASP A 60 -9.10 -10.53 5.19
N LEU A 61 -8.67 -9.58 4.34
CA LEU A 61 -7.25 -9.38 4.04
C LEU A 61 -6.46 -9.02 5.30
N THR A 62 -6.97 -8.08 6.11
CA THR A 62 -6.31 -7.69 7.36
C THR A 62 -6.18 -8.88 8.32
N GLU A 63 -7.24 -9.67 8.46
CA GLU A 63 -7.26 -10.87 9.31
C GLU A 63 -6.38 -12.00 8.78
N PHE A 64 -6.33 -12.20 7.46
CA PHE A 64 -5.46 -13.19 6.85
C PHE A 64 -3.98 -12.87 7.14
N PHE A 65 -3.56 -11.61 6.94
CA PHE A 65 -2.19 -11.20 7.18
C PHE A 65 -1.83 -11.15 8.67
N SER A 66 -2.79 -10.86 9.57
CA SER A 66 -2.56 -10.93 11.02
C SER A 66 -2.26 -12.36 11.48
N ARG A 67 -2.94 -13.36 10.90
CA ARG A 67 -2.70 -14.79 11.16
C ARG A 67 -1.44 -15.31 10.50
N LEU A 68 -1.16 -14.89 9.26
CA LEU A 68 0.01 -15.31 8.51
C LEU A 68 1.31 -14.80 9.14
N VAL A 69 1.29 -13.56 9.65
CA VAL A 69 2.44 -12.92 10.28
C VAL A 69 1.98 -12.25 11.59
N PRO A 70 1.92 -13.03 12.69
CA PRO A 70 1.49 -12.53 14.00
C PRO A 70 2.53 -11.57 14.62
N PRO A 71 2.16 -10.84 15.69
CA PRO A 71 3.11 -10.00 16.43
C PRO A 71 4.31 -10.81 16.93
N SER A 72 5.47 -10.18 17.10
CA SER A 72 6.69 -10.85 17.59
C SER A 72 6.60 -11.32 19.03
N SER A 73 5.58 -10.89 19.78
CA SER A 73 5.21 -11.43 21.09
C SER A 73 4.52 -12.79 21.02
N ASP A 74 4.07 -13.24 19.84
CA ASP A 74 3.49 -14.57 19.64
C ASP A 74 4.57 -15.66 19.80
N PRO A 75 4.28 -16.79 20.49
CA PRO A 75 5.24 -17.87 20.65
C PRO A 75 5.80 -18.45 19.34
N SER A 76 5.04 -18.40 18.24
CA SER A 76 5.49 -18.83 16.91
C SER A 76 6.56 -17.91 16.31
N MET A 77 6.70 -16.69 16.83
CA MET A 77 7.63 -15.66 16.35
C MET A 77 8.90 -15.55 17.19
N ARG A 78 9.19 -16.51 18.09
CA ARG A 78 10.37 -16.51 18.97
C ARG A 78 11.73 -16.47 18.25
N TRP A 79 11.76 -16.72 16.95
CA TRP A 79 12.94 -16.60 16.10
C TRP A 79 13.25 -15.15 15.71
N VAL A 80 12.31 -14.21 15.90
CA VAL A 80 12.50 -12.78 15.62
C VAL A 80 13.49 -12.17 16.60
N VAL A 81 14.59 -11.64 16.08
CA VAL A 81 15.61 -10.92 16.86
C VAL A 81 15.38 -9.41 16.89
N HIS A 82 14.74 -8.86 15.85
CA HIS A 82 14.44 -7.43 15.74
C HIS A 82 13.18 -7.08 16.54
N THR A 83 13.36 -6.63 17.79
CA THR A 83 12.27 -6.47 18.77
C THR A 83 12.25 -5.10 19.46
N LEU A 84 13.15 -4.19 19.09
CA LEU A 84 13.33 -2.92 19.80
C LEU A 84 12.24 -1.89 19.51
N GLU A 85 11.55 -1.99 18.37
CA GLU A 85 10.59 -0.98 17.90
C GLU A 85 9.12 -1.39 18.11
N GLY A 86 8.88 -2.39 18.96
CA GLY A 86 7.56 -2.90 19.29
C GLY A 86 7.24 -4.27 18.67
N PRO A 87 6.17 -4.92 19.14
CA PRO A 87 5.82 -6.28 18.72
C PRO A 87 5.31 -6.36 17.28
N ASP A 88 4.88 -5.24 16.69
CA ASP A 88 4.32 -5.14 15.34
C ASP A 88 5.38 -4.84 14.26
N ASP A 89 6.58 -4.42 14.65
CA ASP A 89 7.56 -3.87 13.73
C ASP A 89 8.20 -4.90 12.76
N MET A 90 8.91 -5.91 13.28
CA MET A 90 9.45 -6.96 12.40
C MET A 90 8.33 -7.69 11.61
N PRO A 91 7.15 -8.00 12.20
CA PRO A 91 6.00 -8.47 11.44
C PRO A 91 5.60 -7.53 10.28
N ALA A 92 5.63 -6.22 10.48
CA ALA A 92 5.36 -5.25 9.42
C ALA A 92 6.38 -5.31 8.28
N HIS A 93 7.66 -5.51 8.60
CA HIS A 93 8.69 -5.76 7.60
C HIS A 93 8.45 -7.06 6.81
N ILE A 94 8.06 -8.14 7.48
CA ILE A 94 7.73 -9.42 6.83
C ILE A 94 6.52 -9.25 5.91
N LYS A 95 5.43 -8.65 6.39
CA LYS A 95 4.23 -8.37 5.57
C LYS A 95 4.57 -7.49 4.36
N SER A 96 5.45 -6.50 4.53
CA SER A 96 5.95 -5.68 3.41
C SER A 96 6.77 -6.48 2.40
N ALA A 97 7.59 -7.44 2.86
CA ALA A 97 8.40 -8.31 1.99
C ALA A 97 7.56 -9.36 1.24
N LEU A 98 6.44 -9.80 1.82
CA LEU A 98 5.48 -10.71 1.17
C LEU A 98 4.57 -10.00 0.16
N THR A 99 4.54 -8.68 0.19
CA THR A 99 3.73 -7.85 -0.71
C THR A 99 4.66 -7.00 -1.57
N MET A 100 4.29 -5.77 -1.91
CA MET A 100 5.07 -4.95 -2.83
C MET A 100 5.13 -3.50 -2.40
N VAL A 101 6.29 -2.89 -2.59
CA VAL A 101 6.51 -1.45 -2.35
C VAL A 101 6.39 -0.62 -3.62
N SER A 102 6.23 -1.28 -4.78
CA SER A 102 6.10 -0.66 -6.10
C SER A 102 5.03 -1.38 -6.91
N ILE A 103 4.08 -0.64 -7.47
CA ILE A 103 3.06 -1.16 -8.40
C ILE A 103 3.01 -0.29 -9.66
N GLY A 104 2.74 -0.92 -10.81
CA GLY A 104 2.55 -0.25 -12.09
C GLY A 104 1.10 -0.38 -12.57
N VAL A 105 0.51 0.72 -13.05
CA VAL A 105 -0.84 0.75 -13.62
C VAL A 105 -0.79 1.42 -14.99
N PRO A 106 -1.19 0.75 -16.08
CA PRO A 106 -1.22 1.36 -17.40
C PRO A 106 -2.16 2.57 -17.44
N ILE A 107 -1.80 3.53 -18.29
CA ILE A 107 -2.61 4.68 -18.64
C ILE A 107 -3.01 4.54 -20.11
N THR A 108 -4.29 4.64 -20.40
CA THR A 108 -4.85 4.66 -21.76
C THR A 108 -6.00 5.65 -21.81
N ASP A 109 -6.11 6.42 -22.89
CA ASP A 109 -7.09 7.52 -23.04
C ASP A 109 -7.13 8.48 -21.83
N GLY A 110 -5.96 8.72 -21.22
CA GLY A 110 -5.80 9.60 -20.07
C GLY A 110 -6.36 9.04 -18.76
N ARG A 111 -6.60 7.73 -18.68
CA ARG A 111 -7.19 7.06 -17.51
C ARG A 111 -6.34 5.89 -17.06
N LEU A 112 -6.31 5.67 -15.75
CA LEU A 112 -5.77 4.43 -15.19
C LEU A 112 -6.64 3.25 -15.65
N VAL A 113 -6.01 2.23 -16.21
CA VAL A 113 -6.66 1.00 -16.69
C VAL A 113 -6.91 0.05 -15.51
N LEU A 114 -7.69 0.52 -14.54
CA LEU A 114 -8.17 -0.27 -13.41
C LEU A 114 -9.50 -0.94 -13.78
N GLY A 115 -9.70 -2.17 -13.32
CA GLY A 115 -11.01 -2.82 -13.35
C GLY A 115 -12.03 -2.09 -12.47
N THR A 116 -13.32 -2.35 -12.69
CA THR A 116 -14.43 -1.69 -11.97
C THR A 116 -14.28 -1.70 -10.46
N TRP A 117 -13.75 -2.80 -9.92
CA TRP A 117 -13.60 -3.02 -8.49
C TRP A 117 -12.18 -2.80 -7.98
N GLN A 118 -11.22 -2.40 -8.83
CA GLN A 118 -9.83 -2.23 -8.41
C GLN A 118 -9.59 -0.83 -7.82
N GLY A 119 -9.20 -0.79 -6.55
CA GLY A 119 -8.68 0.37 -5.86
C GLY A 119 -7.17 0.26 -5.58
N LEU A 120 -6.50 1.40 -5.46
CA LEU A 120 -5.12 1.51 -5.01
C LEU A 120 -5.09 1.74 -3.51
N TYR A 121 -4.39 0.87 -2.79
CA TYR A 121 -4.33 0.88 -1.35
C TYR A 121 -2.90 0.97 -0.85
N LEU A 122 -2.70 1.77 0.20
CA LEU A 122 -1.58 1.62 1.11
C LEU A 122 -2.01 0.65 2.20
N PHE A 123 -1.27 -0.44 2.37
CA PHE A 123 -1.50 -1.41 3.43
C PHE A 123 -0.57 -1.09 4.60
N GLU A 124 -1.13 -0.48 5.64
CA GLU A 124 -0.42 -0.21 6.89
C GLU A 124 -0.32 -1.50 7.71
N HIS A 125 0.88 -1.81 8.17
CA HIS A 125 1.17 -3.00 8.97
C HIS A 125 1.54 -2.67 10.42
N ARG A 126 1.72 -1.39 10.75
CA ARG A 126 2.00 -0.91 12.12
C ARG A 126 0.72 -0.54 12.86
N ASP A 127 0.73 -0.72 14.16
CA ASP A 127 -0.42 -0.43 15.04
C ASP A 127 -0.56 1.06 15.34
N GLN A 128 0.55 1.80 15.34
CA GLN A 128 0.56 3.23 15.63
C GLN A 128 0.22 4.07 14.40
N SER A 129 -0.13 5.34 14.64
CA SER A 129 -0.38 6.28 13.55
C SER A 129 0.93 6.66 12.85
N HIS A 130 0.93 6.66 11.51
CA HIS A 130 2.09 7.05 10.71
C HIS A 130 1.70 8.03 9.60
N ARG A 131 2.72 8.72 9.07
CA ARG A 131 2.62 9.48 7.82
C ARG A 131 3.45 8.77 6.76
N ARG A 132 2.78 8.08 5.85
CA ARG A 132 3.42 7.31 4.77
C ARG A 132 3.55 8.17 3.52
N GLU A 133 4.67 8.03 2.83
CA GLU A 133 4.98 8.79 1.61
C GLU A 133 4.92 7.85 0.41
N VAL A 134 4.04 8.17 -0.54
CA VAL A 134 3.90 7.47 -1.81
C VAL A 134 4.30 8.42 -2.94
N VAL A 135 5.17 7.94 -3.81
CA VAL A 135 5.62 8.62 -5.03
C VAL A 135 4.82 8.10 -6.20
N LEU A 136 4.20 9.01 -6.93
CA LEU A 136 3.55 8.77 -8.20
C LEU A 136 4.47 9.29 -9.32
N HIS A 137 4.73 8.47 -10.32
CA HIS A 137 5.59 8.81 -11.45
C HIS A 137 4.99 8.26 -12.74
N ILE A 138 4.94 9.05 -13.80
CA ILE A 138 4.45 8.59 -15.12
C ILE A 138 5.61 8.51 -16.10
N SER A 139 5.82 7.32 -16.67
CA SER A 139 6.67 7.12 -17.84
C SER A 139 5.83 6.86 -19.10
N PRO A 140 6.35 7.18 -20.30
CA PRO A 140 5.79 6.70 -21.56
C PRO A 140 5.73 5.17 -21.61
#